data_AF-A0A1E7KHX9-F1
#
_entry.id   AF-A0A1E7KHX9-F1
#
_cell.length_a   1.000
_cell.length_b   1.000
_cell.length_c   1.000
_cell.angle_alpha   90.00
_cell.angle_beta   90.00
_cell.angle_gamma   90.00
#
_symmetry.space_group_name_H-M   'P 1'
#
loop_
_entity.id
_entity.type
_entity.pdbx_description
1 polymer ?
#
loop_
_entity_poly.entity_id
_entity_poly.type
_entity_poly.pdbx_seq_one_letter_code
_entity_poly.pdbx_strand_id
1 'polypeptide(L)'
;MSAPVPDRSSILIVDDMQENLVALEAVLGPLDQQLVTARSGEEALKAMLRQDFAVVLLDVLMPGMDGFETASNIKRLDQTKDVPIILLTGTDVDADYAYRGYALGAADFLSKPIDPWVLRTKVNVFLDLDRKNRQLAVQAEQLRRLLVAEHSPRGTAGTAGSAAEGPLEGTWTDEAPRRGMGAGRGGAEQLAEISEKLVQIEMMLREREDARSDELSDKIGELERTVRRLGADGTGGAPA
;
A
#
# COMPACT_ATOMS: atom_id res chain seq x y z
N MET A 1 -12.78 -4.10 28.51
CA MET A 1 -12.02 -2.94 27.99
C MET A 1 -11.53 -3.32 26.60
N SER A 2 -11.91 -2.58 25.56
CA SER A 2 -11.46 -2.86 24.19
C SER A 2 -9.99 -2.44 24.08
N ALA A 3 -9.13 -3.30 23.55
CA ALA A 3 -7.72 -2.98 23.36
C ALA A 3 -7.59 -1.73 22.45
N PRO A 4 -6.69 -0.78 22.78
CA PRO A 4 -6.44 0.36 21.90
C PRO A 4 -5.95 -0.16 20.55
N VAL A 5 -6.43 0.46 19.47
CA VAL A 5 -5.87 0.23 18.13
C VAL A 5 -4.39 0.62 18.22
N PRO A 6 -3.45 -0.24 17.82
CA PRO A 6 -2.03 0.13 17.84
C PRO A 6 -1.82 1.40 17.02
N ASP A 7 -1.17 2.41 17.62
CA ASP A 7 -0.96 3.74 17.02
C ASP A 7 -0.05 3.69 15.78
N ARG A 8 0.76 2.63 15.66
CA ARG A 8 1.76 2.46 14.62
C ARG A 8 1.33 1.37 13.66
N SER A 9 1.21 1.74 12.40
CA SER A 9 1.05 0.82 11.28
C SER A 9 2.43 0.36 10.80
N SER A 10 2.50 -0.84 10.24
CA SER A 10 3.73 -1.37 9.66
C SER A 10 3.82 -1.09 8.16
N ILE A 11 5.00 -0.70 7.69
CA ILE A 11 5.35 -0.51 6.28
C ILE A 11 6.38 -1.56 5.92
N LEU A 12 6.14 -2.31 4.84
CA LEU A 12 7.12 -3.26 4.31
C LEU A 12 7.88 -2.60 3.16
N ILE A 13 9.20 -2.66 3.19
CA ILE A 13 10.09 -2.16 2.14
C ILE A 13 10.85 -3.36 1.55
N VAL A 14 10.76 -3.56 0.24
CA VAL A 14 11.38 -4.69 -0.45
C VAL A 14 12.26 -4.19 -1.57
N ASP A 15 13.57 -4.42 -1.43
CA ASP A 15 14.59 -4.05 -2.41
C ASP A 15 15.83 -4.94 -2.16
N ASP A 16 16.47 -5.45 -3.22
CA ASP A 16 17.61 -6.36 -3.09
C ASP A 16 18.91 -5.65 -2.67
N MET A 17 18.97 -4.33 -2.94
CA MET A 17 20.10 -3.47 -2.61
C MET A 17 19.94 -2.85 -1.22
N GLN A 18 20.93 -3.09 -0.36
CA GLN A 18 20.91 -2.58 1.02
C GLN A 18 20.91 -1.05 1.07
N GLU A 19 21.55 -0.40 0.09
CA GLU A 19 21.63 1.06 -0.03
C GLU A 19 20.25 1.68 -0.26
N ASN A 20 19.42 1.04 -1.09
CA ASN A 20 18.05 1.48 -1.38
C ASN A 20 17.17 1.35 -0.14
N LEU A 21 17.29 0.24 0.60
CA LEU A 21 16.58 0.05 1.86
C LEU A 21 16.90 1.16 2.87
N VAL A 22 18.18 1.46 3.08
CA VAL A 22 18.62 2.53 4.00
C VAL A 22 18.12 3.90 3.55
N ALA A 23 18.14 4.18 2.24
CA ALA A 23 17.62 5.43 1.70
C ALA A 23 16.11 5.57 1.94
N LEU A 24 15.33 4.53 1.68
CA LEU A 24 13.88 4.53 1.89
C LEU A 24 13.54 4.63 3.38
N GLU A 25 14.29 3.96 4.26
CA GLU A 25 14.15 4.11 5.71
C GLU A 25 14.39 5.56 6.16
N ALA A 26 15.44 6.21 5.65
CA ALA A 26 15.72 7.61 5.97
C ALA A 26 14.61 8.56 5.48
N VAL A 27 14.06 8.30 4.29
CA VAL A 27 12.95 9.09 3.73
C VAL A 27 11.67 8.91 4.54
N LEU A 28 11.37 7.71 5.00
CA LEU A 28 10.14 7.38 5.74
C LEU A 28 10.24 7.59 7.24
N GLY A 29 11.45 7.71 7.80
CA GLY A 29 11.70 7.94 9.23
C GLY A 29 10.83 9.04 9.86
N PRO A 30 10.62 10.21 9.21
CA PRO A 30 9.73 11.24 9.72
C PRO A 30 8.27 10.85 9.91
N LEU A 31 7.81 9.72 9.34
CA LEU A 31 6.43 9.22 9.50
C LEU A 31 6.21 8.51 10.84
N ASP A 32 7.28 8.20 11.58
CA ASP A 32 7.25 7.52 12.88
C ASP A 32 6.43 6.23 12.87
N GLN A 33 6.49 5.47 11.77
CA GLN A 33 5.84 4.15 11.62
C GLN A 33 6.84 3.00 11.81
N GLN A 34 6.32 1.78 11.98
CA GLN A 34 7.18 0.60 12.03
C GLN A 34 7.62 0.22 10.62
N LEU A 35 8.90 0.35 10.32
CA LEU A 35 9.48 -0.08 9.05
C LEU A 35 9.99 -1.53 9.19
N VAL A 36 9.66 -2.36 8.21
CA VAL A 36 10.19 -3.73 8.07
C VAL A 36 10.81 -3.83 6.69
N THR A 37 12.03 -4.32 6.60
CA THR A 37 12.75 -4.48 5.33
C THR A 37 12.83 -5.95 4.93
N ALA A 38 12.79 -6.21 3.63
CA ALA A 38 13.06 -7.51 3.02
C ALA A 38 13.99 -7.32 1.82
N ARG A 39 14.90 -8.27 1.61
CA ARG A 39 15.89 -8.23 0.52
C ARG A 39 15.51 -9.06 -0.70
N SER A 40 14.34 -9.68 -0.67
CA SER A 40 13.80 -10.50 -1.76
C SER A 40 12.29 -10.65 -1.63
N GLY A 41 11.63 -11.04 -2.73
CA GLY A 41 10.21 -11.38 -2.73
C GLY A 41 9.85 -12.51 -1.75
N GLU A 42 10.72 -13.51 -1.58
CA GLU A 42 10.50 -14.59 -0.60
C GLU A 42 10.52 -14.09 0.84
N GLU A 43 11.47 -13.21 1.18
CA GLU A 43 11.53 -12.60 2.51
C GLU A 43 10.31 -11.72 2.77
N ALA A 44 9.86 -10.99 1.75
CA ALA A 44 8.65 -10.17 1.81
C ALA A 44 7.42 -11.04 2.10
N LEU A 45 7.21 -12.12 1.36
CA LEU A 45 6.11 -13.06 1.59
C LEU A 45 6.18 -13.68 3.00
N LYS A 46 7.37 -14.07 3.47
CA LYS A 46 7.56 -14.58 4.84
C LYS A 46 7.22 -13.53 5.90
N ALA A 47 7.55 -12.26 5.67
CA ALA A 47 7.21 -11.17 6.58
C ALA A 47 5.70 -10.94 6.63
N MET A 48 5.02 -10.94 5.49
CA MET A 48 3.56 -10.76 5.39
C MET A 48 2.75 -11.88 6.03
N LEU A 49 3.31 -13.09 6.15
CA LEU A 49 2.68 -14.18 6.91
C LEU A 49 2.80 -14.02 8.43
N ARG A 50 3.70 -13.17 8.92
CA ARG A 50 3.95 -12.98 10.37
C ARG A 50 3.19 -11.81 10.96
N GLN A 51 2.89 -10.80 10.15
CA GLN A 51 2.22 -9.58 10.59
C GLN A 51 1.55 -8.85 9.43
N ASP A 52 0.56 -8.03 9.76
CA ASP A 52 -0.15 -7.19 8.79
C ASP A 52 0.64 -5.92 8.46
N PHE A 53 0.51 -5.46 7.21
CA PHE A 53 1.13 -4.24 6.72
C PHE A 53 0.07 -3.28 6.19
N ALA A 54 0.26 -1.99 6.43
CA ALA A 54 -0.59 -0.94 5.88
C ALA A 54 -0.27 -0.65 4.41
N VAL A 55 1.00 -0.80 4.02
CA VAL A 55 1.45 -0.63 2.64
C VAL A 55 2.77 -1.37 2.42
N VAL A 56 2.97 -1.85 1.20
CA VAL A 56 4.21 -2.46 0.73
C VAL A 56 4.85 -1.56 -0.33
N LEU A 57 6.11 -1.19 -0.14
CA LEU A 57 6.96 -0.61 -1.18
C LEU A 57 7.80 -1.74 -1.77
N LEU A 58 7.69 -1.96 -3.08
CA LEU A 58 8.27 -3.13 -3.73
C LEU A 58 9.05 -2.72 -4.97
N ASP A 59 10.35 -2.98 -4.97
CA ASP A 59 11.16 -2.82 -6.17
C ASP A 59 10.78 -3.83 -7.25
N VAL A 60 10.71 -3.35 -8.49
CA VAL A 60 10.38 -4.19 -9.65
C VAL A 60 11.59 -4.98 -10.12
N LEU A 61 12.78 -4.36 -10.09
CA LEU A 61 13.99 -4.90 -10.66
C LEU A 61 14.80 -5.64 -9.60
N MET A 62 14.42 -6.89 -9.30
CA MET A 62 15.16 -7.76 -8.38
C MET A 62 15.68 -9.03 -9.10
N PRO A 63 16.85 -9.56 -8.72
CA PRO A 63 17.34 -10.84 -9.21
C PRO A 63 16.49 -12.01 -8.66
N GLY A 64 16.15 -12.95 -9.52
CA GLY A 64 15.33 -14.11 -9.16
C GLY A 64 13.85 -13.83 -9.31
N MET A 65 13.11 -13.76 -8.20
CA MET A 65 11.69 -13.41 -8.19
C MET A 65 11.56 -11.90 -8.38
N ASP A 66 10.98 -11.47 -9.50
CA ASP A 66 10.79 -10.06 -9.79
C ASP A 66 9.69 -9.43 -8.92
N GLY A 67 9.62 -8.09 -8.90
CA GLY A 67 8.60 -7.39 -8.11
C GLY A 67 7.16 -7.63 -8.59
N PHE A 68 6.94 -7.99 -9.86
CA PHE A 68 5.59 -8.31 -10.34
C PHE A 68 5.12 -9.69 -9.90
N GLU A 69 6.00 -10.68 -9.95
CA GLU A 69 5.75 -12.02 -9.47
C GLU A 69 5.51 -11.99 -7.95
N THR A 70 6.34 -11.23 -7.22
CA THR A 70 6.14 -10.97 -5.79
C THR A 70 4.77 -10.34 -5.54
N ALA A 71 4.41 -9.27 -6.26
CA ALA A 71 3.10 -8.63 -6.13
C ALA A 71 1.95 -9.59 -6.46
N SER A 72 2.08 -10.39 -7.53
CA SER A 72 1.08 -11.40 -7.90
C SER A 72 0.87 -12.42 -6.80
N ASN A 73 1.95 -12.90 -6.18
CA ASN A 73 1.89 -13.86 -5.08
C ASN A 73 1.21 -13.26 -3.85
N ILE A 74 1.53 -12.01 -3.50
CA ILE A 74 0.86 -11.27 -2.41
C ILE A 74 -0.64 -11.13 -2.70
N LYS A 75 -1.02 -10.84 -3.94
CA LYS A 75 -2.42 -10.66 -4.34
C LYS A 75 -3.24 -11.94 -4.45
N ARG A 76 -2.58 -13.11 -4.55
CA ARG A 76 -3.26 -14.43 -4.61
C ARG A 76 -3.71 -14.95 -3.26
N LEU A 77 -3.14 -14.46 -2.16
CA LEU A 77 -3.45 -14.95 -0.81
C LEU A 77 -4.56 -14.10 -0.17
N ASP A 78 -5.62 -14.74 0.31
CA ASP A 78 -6.77 -14.05 0.91
C ASP A 78 -6.41 -13.14 2.09
N GLN A 79 -5.35 -13.47 2.83
CA GLN A 79 -4.89 -12.70 3.98
C GLN A 79 -4.14 -11.42 3.59
N THR A 80 -3.54 -11.38 2.39
CA THR A 80 -2.64 -10.28 1.99
C THR A 80 -3.10 -9.55 0.72
N LYS A 81 -4.15 -10.03 0.05
CA LYS A 81 -4.63 -9.46 -1.22
C LYS A 81 -5.09 -8.01 -1.14
N ASP A 82 -5.60 -7.60 0.02
CA ASP A 82 -6.11 -6.25 0.23
C ASP A 82 -5.02 -5.25 0.62
N VAL A 83 -3.79 -5.72 0.87
CA VAL A 83 -2.67 -4.83 1.20
C VAL A 83 -2.28 -4.03 -0.04
N PRO A 84 -2.23 -2.69 0.03
CA PRO A 84 -1.81 -1.87 -1.10
C PRO A 84 -0.32 -2.02 -1.35
N ILE A 85 0.05 -2.12 -2.63
CA ILE A 85 1.43 -2.27 -3.10
C ILE A 85 1.77 -1.06 -3.96
N ILE A 86 2.83 -0.34 -3.61
CA ILE A 86 3.45 0.71 -4.43
C ILE A 86 4.68 0.10 -5.08
N LEU A 87 4.66 0.02 -6.40
CA LEU A 87 5.78 -0.53 -7.17
C LEU A 87 6.81 0.57 -7.45
N LEU A 88 8.07 0.29 -7.14
CA LEU A 88 9.20 1.15 -7.43
C LEU A 88 9.86 0.66 -8.72
N THR A 89 9.99 1.54 -9.71
CA THR A 89 10.45 1.22 -11.07
C THR A 89 11.66 2.06 -11.43
N GLY A 90 12.59 1.57 -12.26
CA GLY A 90 13.68 2.38 -12.82
C GLY A 90 13.22 3.31 -13.96
N THR A 91 14.07 4.25 -14.36
CA THR A 91 13.80 5.17 -15.50
C THR A 91 13.69 4.47 -16.86
N ASP A 92 14.34 3.32 -17.04
CA ASP A 92 14.35 2.57 -18.32
C ASP A 92 13.20 1.55 -18.44
N VAL A 93 12.17 1.71 -17.62
CA VAL A 93 11.06 0.76 -17.54
C VAL A 93 9.99 1.17 -18.57
N ASP A 94 9.82 0.36 -19.61
CA ASP A 94 8.85 0.55 -20.69
C ASP A 94 7.43 0.81 -20.16
N ALA A 95 6.65 1.61 -20.88
CA ALA A 95 5.24 1.92 -20.54
C ALA A 95 4.37 0.66 -20.29
N ASP A 96 4.77 -0.48 -20.84
CA ASP A 96 4.14 -1.79 -20.68
C ASP A 96 4.20 -2.31 -19.23
N TYR A 97 5.20 -1.90 -18.46
CA TYR A 97 5.38 -2.32 -17.06
C TYR A 97 4.40 -1.64 -16.11
N ALA A 98 4.07 -0.37 -16.35
CA ALA A 98 3.02 0.31 -15.62
C ALA A 98 1.67 -0.39 -15.86
N TYR A 99 1.37 -0.72 -17.12
CA TYR A 99 0.15 -1.47 -17.47
C TYR A 99 0.10 -2.85 -16.80
N ARG A 100 1.21 -3.60 -16.83
CA ARG A 100 1.31 -4.91 -16.16
C ARG A 100 1.07 -4.81 -14.66
N GLY A 101 1.63 -3.81 -14.01
CA GLY A 101 1.42 -3.65 -12.58
C GLY A 101 -0.02 -3.26 -12.22
N TYR A 102 -0.66 -2.38 -12.99
CA TYR A 102 -2.08 -2.05 -12.78
C TYR A 102 -2.97 -3.28 -12.99
N ALA A 103 -2.67 -4.09 -14.02
CA ALA A 103 -3.36 -5.36 -14.26
C ALA A 103 -3.18 -6.37 -13.10
N LEU A 104 -2.09 -6.25 -12.35
CA LEU A 104 -1.83 -7.06 -11.15
C LEU A 104 -2.46 -6.49 -9.87
N GLY A 105 -3.15 -5.36 -9.94
CA GLY A 105 -3.80 -4.72 -8.80
C GLY A 105 -2.84 -3.99 -7.87
N ALA A 106 -1.70 -3.50 -8.39
CA ALA A 106 -0.89 -2.54 -7.68
C ALA A 106 -1.70 -1.26 -7.41
N ALA A 107 -1.46 -0.66 -6.25
CA ALA A 107 -2.17 0.54 -5.83
C ALA A 107 -1.56 1.82 -6.45
N ASP A 108 -0.24 1.81 -6.69
CA ASP A 108 0.49 2.97 -7.21
C ASP A 108 1.86 2.57 -7.79
N PHE A 109 2.50 3.48 -8.51
CA PHE A 109 3.84 3.33 -9.10
C PHE A 109 4.68 4.58 -8.85
N LEU A 110 5.96 4.37 -8.58
CA LEU A 110 6.94 5.45 -8.48
C LEU A 110 8.18 5.11 -9.29
N SER A 111 8.63 6.06 -10.11
CA SER A 111 9.89 5.95 -10.84
C SER A 111 11.06 6.43 -9.97
N LYS A 112 12.15 5.67 -9.95
CA LYS A 112 13.46 6.05 -9.42
C LYS A 112 14.10 7.03 -10.42
N PRO A 113 14.68 8.17 -9.99
CA PRO A 113 14.86 8.60 -8.61
C PRO A 113 13.55 9.11 -7.98
N ILE A 114 13.25 8.65 -6.77
CA ILE A 114 11.99 8.94 -6.08
C ILE A 114 12.11 10.25 -5.31
N ASP A 115 11.17 11.18 -5.53
CA ASP A 115 11.06 12.38 -4.69
C ASP A 115 10.61 12.00 -3.25
N PRO A 116 11.40 12.33 -2.20
CA PRO A 116 11.08 11.99 -0.82
C PRO A 116 9.76 12.56 -0.31
N TRP A 117 9.33 13.72 -0.79
CA TRP A 117 8.05 14.32 -0.45
C TRP A 117 6.89 13.56 -1.10
N VAL A 118 7.02 13.19 -2.38
CA VAL A 118 6.00 12.40 -3.09
C VAL A 118 5.81 11.04 -2.43
N LEU A 119 6.90 10.32 -2.14
CA LEU A 119 6.83 9.01 -1.48
C LEU A 119 6.10 9.09 -0.13
N ARG A 120 6.50 10.04 0.72
CA ARG A 120 5.86 10.24 2.04
C ARG A 120 4.38 10.56 1.92
N THR A 121 3.99 11.41 0.97
CA THR A 121 2.58 11.75 0.74
C THR A 121 1.79 10.50 0.33
N LYS A 122 2.27 9.73 -0.65
CA LYS A 122 1.59 8.50 -1.10
C LYS A 122 1.48 7.47 0.03
N VAL A 123 2.56 7.23 0.77
CA VAL A 123 2.56 6.33 1.94
C VAL A 123 1.56 6.78 3.00
N ASN A 124 1.52 8.08 3.33
CA ASN A 124 0.57 8.61 4.33
C ASN A 124 -0.89 8.35 3.98
N VAL A 125 -1.26 8.43 2.69
CA VAL A 125 -2.63 8.11 2.26
C VAL A 125 -3.01 6.68 2.63
N PHE A 126 -2.11 5.72 2.41
CA PHE A 126 -2.37 4.32 2.77
C PHE A 126 -2.34 4.06 4.27
N LEU A 127 -1.49 4.76 5.03
CA LEU A 127 -1.49 4.71 6.49
C LEU A 127 -2.82 5.22 7.07
N ASP A 128 -3.33 6.33 6.56
CA ASP A 128 -4.61 6.88 6.99
C ASP A 128 -5.78 5.97 6.62
N LEU A 129 -5.71 5.32 5.45
CA LEU A 129 -6.70 4.33 5.03
C LEU A 129 -6.69 3.09 5.94
N ASP A 130 -5.51 2.55 6.26
CA ASP A 130 -5.36 1.42 7.21
C ASP A 130 -5.94 1.78 8.58
N ARG A 131 -5.62 2.97 9.11
CA ARG A 131 -6.18 3.47 10.38
C ARG A 131 -7.70 3.54 10.35
N LYS A 132 -8.28 4.13 9.29
CA LYS A 132 -9.74 4.24 9.12
C LYS A 132 -10.39 2.85 9.00
N ASN A 133 -9.79 1.94 8.24
CA ASN A 133 -10.31 0.57 8.08
C ASN A 133 -10.29 -0.19 9.41
N ARG A 134 -9.22 -0.05 10.21
CA ARG A 134 -9.15 -0.63 11.56
C ARG A 134 -10.21 -0.05 12.48
N GLN A 135 -10.42 1.27 12.45
CA GLN A 135 -11.48 1.94 13.22
C GLN A 135 -12.86 1.42 12.85
N LEU A 136 -13.16 1.31 11.54
CA LEU A 136 -14.42 0.77 11.05
C LEU A 136 -14.63 -0.69 11.47
N ALA A 137 -13.58 -1.52 11.41
CA ALA A 137 -13.65 -2.91 11.85
C ALA A 137 -13.99 -3.01 13.35
N VAL A 138 -13.38 -2.16 14.18
CA VAL A 138 -13.68 -2.09 15.62
C VAL A 138 -15.13 -1.65 15.85
N GLN A 139 -15.61 -0.62 15.13
CA GLN A 139 -16.99 -0.13 15.26
C GLN A 139 -18.02 -1.18 14.81
N ALA A 140 -17.76 -1.87 13.69
CA ALA A 140 -18.63 -2.93 13.19
C ALA A 140 -18.74 -4.09 14.19
N GLU A 141 -17.63 -4.46 14.83
CA GLU A 141 -17.61 -5.48 15.87
C GLU A 141 -18.37 -5.03 17.13
N GLN A 142 -18.25 -3.77 17.54
CA GLN A 142 -19.02 -3.22 18.66
C GLN A 142 -20.52 -3.25 18.38
N LEU A 143 -20.95 -2.81 17.19
CA LEU A 143 -22.36 -2.86 16.78
C LEU A 143 -22.89 -4.30 16.76
N ARG A 144 -22.11 -5.25 16.21
CA ARG A 144 -22.46 -6.68 16.23
C ARG A 144 -22.66 -7.19 17.65
N ARG A 145 -21.78 -6.83 18.58
CA ARG A 145 -21.91 -7.23 19.99
C ARG A 145 -23.16 -6.68 20.66
N LEU A 146 -23.51 -5.42 20.41
CA LEU A 146 -24.73 -4.81 20.96
C LEU A 146 -26.00 -5.51 20.44
N LEU A 147 -26.08 -5.76 19.13
CA LEU A 147 -27.22 -6.45 18.52
C LEU A 147 -27.37 -7.88 19.04
N VAL A 148 -26.28 -8.61 19.23
CA VAL A 148 -26.31 -9.98 19.78
C VAL A 148 -26.69 -9.98 21.28
N ALA A 149 -26.25 -8.97 22.04
CA ALA A 149 -26.60 -8.85 23.46
C ALA A 149 -28.07 -8.50 23.69
N GLU A 150 -28.70 -7.70 22.82
CA GLU A 150 -30.15 -7.41 22.89
C GLU A 150 -31.01 -8.63 22.55
N HIS A 151 -30.53 -9.55 21.70
CA HIS A 151 -31.26 -10.74 21.28
C HIS A 151 -31.00 -11.98 22.16
N SER A 152 -30.30 -11.85 23.30
CA SER A 152 -30.31 -12.90 24.33
C SER A 152 -31.71 -12.95 24.97
N PRO A 153 -32.41 -14.10 24.93
CA PRO A 153 -33.80 -14.15 25.36
C PRO A 153 -33.90 -13.81 26.84
N ARG A 154 -34.46 -12.62 27.14
CA ARG A 154 -34.93 -12.27 28.46
C ARG A 154 -36.12 -13.17 28.80
N GLY A 155 -35.84 -14.25 29.53
CA GLY A 155 -36.78 -14.93 30.40
C GLY A 155 -37.76 -15.91 29.73
N THR A 156 -37.51 -17.20 29.94
CA THR A 156 -38.59 -18.12 30.33
C THR A 156 -38.23 -18.70 31.70
N ALA A 157 -38.58 -17.99 32.76
CA ALA A 157 -38.74 -18.56 34.09
C ALA A 157 -40.22 -18.90 34.29
N GLY A 158 -40.50 -20.15 34.70
CA GLY A 158 -41.83 -20.74 34.92
C GLY A 158 -42.26 -21.62 33.74
N THR A 159 -42.59 -22.91 33.86
CA THR A 159 -43.10 -23.70 34.99
C THR A 159 -42.82 -25.19 34.77
N ALA A 160 -42.73 -25.94 35.88
CA ALA A 160 -42.59 -27.38 35.94
C ALA A 160 -43.67 -28.15 35.15
N GLY A 161 -43.28 -29.31 34.60
CA GLY A 161 -44.18 -30.30 34.01
C GLY A 161 -43.41 -31.57 33.64
N SER A 162 -43.70 -32.64 34.36
CA SER A 162 -43.03 -33.95 34.38
C SER A 162 -43.41 -34.88 33.21
N ALA A 163 -42.47 -35.78 32.86
CA ALA A 163 -42.59 -37.13 32.28
C ALA A 163 -43.04 -37.31 30.80
N ALA A 164 -42.17 -37.93 29.98
CA ALA A 164 -42.31 -39.33 29.53
C ALA A 164 -41.16 -39.77 28.61
N GLU A 165 -40.77 -41.04 28.76
CA GLU A 165 -39.71 -41.81 28.11
C GLU A 165 -39.92 -42.02 26.59
N GLY A 166 -38.88 -42.02 25.77
CA GLY A 166 -38.36 -43.26 25.16
C GLY A 166 -38.00 -43.08 23.66
N PRO A 167 -37.15 -43.94 23.06
CA PRO A 167 -36.01 -43.51 22.24
C PRO A 167 -36.08 -43.92 20.76
N LEU A 168 -35.41 -43.20 19.86
CA LEU A 168 -34.98 -43.73 18.55
C LEU A 168 -33.60 -43.19 18.15
N GLU A 169 -32.71 -44.14 17.90
CA GLU A 169 -31.40 -44.02 17.26
C GLU A 169 -31.48 -43.32 15.89
N GLY A 170 -30.41 -42.59 15.55
CA GLY A 170 -30.23 -42.01 14.23
C GLY A 170 -28.96 -41.19 14.16
N THR A 171 -27.82 -41.87 14.05
CA THR A 171 -26.53 -41.28 13.69
C THR A 171 -26.62 -40.59 12.33
N TRP A 172 -26.41 -39.28 12.27
CA TRP A 172 -26.07 -38.56 11.05
C TRP A 172 -24.88 -37.64 11.33
N THR A 173 -23.78 -37.95 10.64
CA THR A 173 -22.50 -37.27 10.68
C THR A 173 -22.55 -35.93 9.96
N ASP A 174 -21.99 -34.92 10.62
CA ASP A 174 -21.19 -33.80 10.11
C ASP A 174 -21.42 -33.35 8.66
N GLU A 175 -22.21 -32.29 8.49
CA GLU A 175 -22.01 -31.37 7.37
C GLU A 175 -22.35 -29.93 7.79
N ALA A 176 -21.30 -29.13 7.96
CA ALA A 176 -21.36 -27.72 8.33
C ALA A 176 -22.13 -26.87 7.28
N PRO A 177 -22.88 -25.84 7.69
CA PRO A 177 -23.58 -24.98 6.76
C PRO A 177 -22.57 -24.05 6.06
N ARG A 178 -22.36 -24.28 4.76
CA ARG A 178 -21.78 -23.28 3.85
C ARG A 178 -22.74 -22.09 3.74
N ARG A 179 -22.57 -21.10 4.63
CA ARG A 179 -23.16 -19.77 4.47
C ARG A 179 -22.18 -18.87 3.74
N GLY A 180 -22.55 -18.47 2.54
CA GLY A 180 -21.83 -17.48 1.75
C GLY A 180 -21.64 -16.18 2.54
N MET A 181 -20.40 -15.73 2.59
CA MET A 181 -20.03 -14.43 3.12
C MET A 181 -19.60 -13.58 1.94
N GLY A 182 -20.54 -12.79 1.42
CA GLY A 182 -20.23 -11.67 0.56
C GLY A 182 -19.60 -10.56 1.39
N ALA A 183 -18.30 -10.40 1.25
CA ALA A 183 -17.50 -9.28 1.73
C ALA A 183 -16.46 -9.01 0.63
N GLY A 184 -16.24 -7.81 0.12
CA GLY A 184 -16.88 -6.52 0.33
C GLY A 184 -16.84 -5.76 -0.99
N ARG A 185 -18.00 -5.23 -1.41
CA ARG A 185 -18.11 -4.41 -2.62
C ARG A 185 -17.71 -2.95 -2.34
N GLY A 186 -17.70 -2.52 -1.07
CA GLY A 186 -17.37 -1.14 -0.65
C GLY A 186 -15.88 -0.81 -0.53
N GLY A 187 -15.01 -1.80 -0.30
CA GLY A 187 -13.55 -1.57 -0.23
C GLY A 187 -12.95 -1.25 -1.60
N ALA A 188 -13.41 -1.93 -2.65
CA ALA A 188 -13.02 -1.64 -4.03
C ALA A 188 -13.50 -0.24 -4.49
N GLU A 189 -14.67 0.19 -4.03
CA GLU A 189 -15.24 1.51 -4.34
C GLU A 189 -14.43 2.64 -3.68
N GLN A 190 -14.02 2.49 -2.42
CA GLN A 190 -13.14 3.44 -1.74
C GLN A 190 -11.73 3.47 -2.32
N LEU A 191 -11.18 2.33 -2.73
CA LEU A 191 -9.88 2.26 -3.39
C LEU A 191 -9.90 2.94 -4.77
N ALA A 192 -10.99 2.79 -5.52
CA ALA A 192 -11.18 3.50 -6.78
C ALA A 192 -11.24 5.02 -6.59
N GLU A 193 -11.97 5.50 -5.58
CA GLU A 193 -12.08 6.94 -5.27
C GLU A 193 -10.74 7.55 -4.82
N ILE A 194 -9.94 6.79 -4.07
CA ILE A 194 -8.59 7.22 -3.66
C ILE A 194 -7.64 7.22 -4.85
N SER A 195 -7.71 6.20 -5.72
CA SER A 195 -6.92 6.12 -6.95
C SER A 195 -7.21 7.31 -7.88
N GLU A 196 -8.48 7.67 -8.06
CA GLU A 196 -8.88 8.83 -8.86
C GLU A 196 -8.31 10.15 -8.31
N LYS A 197 -8.34 10.33 -6.97
CA LYS A 197 -7.75 11.48 -6.29
C LYS A 197 -6.22 11.53 -6.44
N LEU A 198 -5.54 10.38 -6.38
CA LEU A 198 -4.09 10.29 -6.58
C LEU A 198 -3.71 10.64 -8.02
N VAL A 199 -4.44 10.14 -9.02
CA VAL A 199 -4.22 10.48 -10.44
C VAL A 199 -4.42 11.97 -10.68
N GLN A 200 -5.44 12.60 -10.09
CA GLN A 200 -5.63 14.06 -10.18
C GLN A 200 -4.47 14.84 -9.57
N ILE A 201 -3.96 14.40 -8.40
CA ILE A 201 -2.79 15.04 -7.79
C ILE A 201 -1.56 14.87 -8.67
N GLU A 202 -1.36 13.70 -9.27
CA GLU A 202 -0.24 13.43 -10.16
C GLU A 202 -0.30 14.27 -11.44
N MET A 203 -1.49 14.43 -12.04
CA MET A 203 -1.69 15.36 -13.15
C MET A 203 -1.41 16.82 -12.75
N MET A 204 -1.89 17.26 -11.58
CA MET A 204 -1.63 18.62 -11.08
C MET A 204 -0.15 18.88 -10.77
N LEU A 205 0.59 17.85 -10.33
CA LEU A 205 2.03 17.96 -10.09
C LEU A 205 2.80 17.98 -11.41
N ARG A 206 2.41 17.17 -12.40
CA ARG A 206 3.02 17.14 -13.73
C ARG A 206 2.88 18.46 -14.48
N GLU A 207 1.69 19.09 -14.43
CA GLU A 207 1.47 20.42 -15.01
C GLU A 207 2.34 21.53 -14.36
N ARG A 208 2.75 21.36 -13.10
CA ARG A 208 3.64 22.29 -12.39
C ARG A 208 5.12 22.00 -12.60
N GLU A 209 5.50 20.73 -12.76
CA GLU A 209 6.88 20.35 -13.07
C GLU A 209 7.27 20.70 -14.51
N ASP A 210 6.39 20.50 -15.49
CA ASP A 210 6.64 20.87 -16.88
C ASP A 210 6.89 22.38 -17.01
N ALA A 211 6.08 23.22 -16.33
CA ALA A 211 6.26 24.67 -16.31
C ALA A 211 7.57 25.12 -15.64
N ARG A 212 8.07 24.38 -14.65
CA ARG A 212 9.30 24.73 -13.93
C ARG A 212 10.54 24.20 -14.65
N SER A 213 10.43 23.06 -15.32
CA SER A 213 11.50 22.42 -16.11
C SER A 213 11.82 23.22 -17.37
N ASP A 214 10.79 23.70 -18.09
CA ASP A 214 10.97 24.55 -19.27
C ASP A 214 11.63 25.89 -18.89
N GLU A 215 11.18 26.53 -17.81
CA GLU A 215 11.77 27.79 -17.33
C GLU A 215 13.21 27.61 -16.81
N LEU A 216 13.53 26.46 -16.20
CA LEU A 216 14.90 26.14 -15.76
C LEU A 216 15.81 25.84 -16.95
N SER A 217 15.32 25.11 -17.94
CA SER A 217 16.05 24.78 -19.17
C SER A 217 16.37 26.04 -19.98
N ASP A 218 15.40 26.96 -20.10
CA ASP A 218 15.59 28.26 -20.74
C ASP A 218 16.63 29.11 -20.01
N LYS A 219 16.57 29.16 -18.67
CA LYS A 219 17.55 29.90 -17.84
C LYS A 219 18.94 29.29 -17.89
N ILE A 220 19.05 27.96 -17.87
CA ILE A 220 20.34 27.25 -18.02
C ILE A 220 20.91 27.51 -19.42
N GLY A 221 20.10 27.42 -20.47
CA GLY A 221 20.51 27.73 -21.84
C GLY A 221 20.91 29.20 -22.03
N GLU A 222 20.30 30.14 -21.30
CA GLU A 222 20.70 31.55 -21.30
C GLU A 222 22.02 31.80 -20.54
N LEU A 223 22.23 31.08 -19.44
CA LEU A 223 23.47 31.12 -18.67
C LEU A 223 24.64 30.52 -19.48
N GLU A 224 24.44 29.40 -20.16
CA GLU A 224 25.44 28.78 -21.03
C GLU A 224 25.80 29.69 -22.22
N ARG A 225 24.82 30.35 -22.83
CA ARG A 225 25.05 31.35 -23.89
C ARG A 225 25.86 32.55 -23.40
N THR A 226 25.69 32.94 -22.14
CA THR A 226 26.41 34.05 -21.52
C THR A 226 27.86 33.65 -21.19
N VAL A 227 28.04 32.48 -20.58
CA VAL A 227 29.37 31.92 -20.26
C VAL A 227 30.20 31.69 -21.53
N ARG A 228 29.58 31.19 -22.61
CA ARG A 228 30.26 30.98 -23.90
C ARG A 228 30.69 32.28 -24.57
N ARG A 229 29.94 33.38 -24.36
CA ARG A 229 30.29 34.72 -24.83
C ARG A 229 31.49 35.29 -24.06
N LEU A 230 31.50 35.13 -22.74
CA LEU A 230 32.60 35.56 -21.87
C LEU A 230 33.89 34.73 -22.08
N GLY A 231 33.78 33.46 -22.49
CA GLY A 231 34.93 32.61 -22.81
C GLY A 231 35.56 32.89 -24.18
N ALA A 232 34.82 33.46 -25.12
CA ALA A 232 35.33 33.77 -26.47
C ALA A 232 36.14 35.07 -26.54
N ASP A 233 35.94 35.99 -25.59
CA ASP A 233 36.66 37.27 -25.53
C ASP A 233 38.02 37.17 -24.80
N GLY A 234 38.36 36.00 -24.23
CA GLY A 234 39.55 35.81 -23.39
C GLY A 234 40.81 35.28 -24.10
N THR A 235 40.74 34.87 -25.37
CA THR A 235 41.89 34.32 -26.10
C THR A 235 42.18 35.13 -27.36
N GLY A 236 42.62 36.37 -27.17
CA GLY A 236 42.95 37.29 -28.26
C GLY A 236 44.16 38.17 -27.97
N GLY A 237 45.36 37.60 -28.13
CA GLY A 237 46.52 38.35 -28.63
C GLY A 237 47.58 38.79 -27.61
N ALA A 238 48.79 38.22 -27.75
CA ALA A 238 49.96 38.98 -28.22
C ALA A 238 51.15 38.02 -28.49
N PRO A 239 51.69 37.97 -29.72
CA PRO A 239 52.96 37.33 -30.04
C PRO A 239 54.11 38.36 -30.05
N ALA A 240 55.27 37.97 -29.51
CA ALA A 240 56.64 38.26 -29.96
C ALA A 240 57.63 37.99 -28.81
#